data_AF-U9UT81-F1
#
_entry.id   AF-U9UT81-F1
#
_cell.length_a   1.000
_cell.length_b   1.000
_cell.length_c   1.000
_cell.angle_alpha   90.00
_cell.angle_beta   90.00
_cell.angle_gamma   90.00
#
_symmetry.space_group_name_H-M   'P 1'
#
loop_
_entity.id
_entity.type
_entity.pdbx_description
1 polymer ?
#
loop_
_entity_poly.entity_id
_entity_poly.type
_entity_poly.pdbx_seq_one_letter_code
_entity_poly.pdbx_strand_id
1 'polypeptide(L)'
;MSSILVTPPLPAESVIDSLNPREAVHDTPNFRANVKKFEEQIDHFEKWLDALFKAIKSYSEESIKLNEASNNLAKKATLIPSEESLLDRDFTHTAARIFADILQTTYAFKAKLVNDIDEKLLQPITHFIRNDLKEFKEARRSYERILERYDSMLAKYTSQSKNKEASALREV
;
A
#
# COMPACT_ATOMS: atom_id res chain seq x y z
N MET A 1 -3.96 -13.99 21.15
CA MET A 1 -3.78 -12.58 20.75
C MET A 1 -4.94 -12.22 19.87
N SER A 2 -5.86 -11.36 20.34
CA SER A 2 -7.03 -10.97 19.56
C SER A 2 -6.57 -10.22 18.31
N SER A 3 -7.00 -10.67 17.13
CA SER A 3 -6.91 -9.84 15.92
C SER A 3 -7.75 -8.61 16.16
N ILE A 4 -7.11 -7.47 16.42
CA ILE A 4 -7.80 -6.19 16.38
C ILE A 4 -8.23 -6.06 14.92
N LEU A 5 -9.53 -6.24 14.67
CA LEU A 5 -10.15 -5.82 13.43
C LEU A 5 -9.99 -4.30 13.41
N VAL A 6 -8.90 -3.84 12.82
CA VAL A 6 -8.74 -2.44 12.44
C VAL A 6 -9.71 -2.26 11.29
N THR A 7 -10.97 -1.99 11.62
CA THR A 7 -11.90 -1.43 10.66
C THR A 7 -11.24 -0.15 10.16
N PRO A 8 -10.94 -0.03 8.85
CA PRO A 8 -10.37 1.20 8.35
C PRO A 8 -11.33 2.33 8.75
N PRO A 9 -10.84 3.40 9.39
CA PRO A 9 -11.70 4.52 9.71
C PRO A 9 -12.34 4.96 8.40
N LEU A 10 -13.67 5.04 8.40
CA LEU A 10 -14.40 5.61 7.27
C LEU A 10 -13.74 6.96 6.94
N PRO A 11 -13.55 7.29 5.65
CA PRO A 11 -13.05 8.60 5.25
C PRO A 11 -13.83 9.68 5.99
N ALA A 12 -13.17 10.79 6.33
CA ALA A 12 -13.85 11.91 7.00
C ALA A 12 -15.15 12.25 6.27
N GLU A 13 -16.19 12.62 7.01
CA GLU A 13 -17.53 12.91 6.48
C GLU A 13 -17.48 13.91 5.31
N SER A 14 -16.55 14.87 5.37
CA SER A 14 -16.27 15.83 4.29
C SER A 14 -15.81 15.21 2.96
N VAL A 15 -15.16 14.04 2.99
CA VAL A 15 -14.77 13.30 1.78
C VAL A 15 -15.97 12.52 1.24
N ILE A 16 -16.76 11.91 2.14
CA ILE A 16 -17.97 11.14 1.78
C ILE A 16 -19.00 12.07 1.13
N ASP A 17 -19.20 13.26 1.71
CA ASP A 17 -20.15 14.25 1.19
C ASP A 17 -19.67 14.91 -0.11
N SER A 18 -18.36 14.95 -0.37
CA SER A 18 -17.81 15.57 -1.58
C SER A 18 -18.17 14.83 -2.88
N LEU A 19 -18.42 13.52 -2.81
CA LEU A 19 -18.76 12.65 -3.95
C LEU A 19 -20.16 12.03 -3.77
N ASN A 20 -21.16 12.89 -3.57
CA ASN A 20 -22.53 12.47 -3.35
C ASN A 20 -23.17 11.90 -4.64
N PRO A 21 -23.69 10.65 -4.65
CA PRO A 21 -24.37 10.07 -5.80
C PRO A 21 -25.56 10.87 -6.31
N ARG A 22 -26.23 11.64 -5.45
CA ARG A 22 -27.34 12.53 -5.89
C ARG A 22 -26.83 13.68 -6.76
N GLU A 23 -25.68 14.26 -6.42
CA GLU A 23 -25.08 15.31 -7.24
C GLU A 23 -24.51 14.75 -8.54
N ALA A 24 -24.10 13.48 -8.55
CA ALA A 24 -23.64 12.79 -9.76
C ALA A 24 -24.73 12.71 -10.84
N VAL A 25 -25.99 12.48 -10.45
CA VAL A 25 -27.12 12.45 -11.40
C VAL A 25 -27.38 13.83 -12.01
N HIS A 26 -27.15 14.90 -11.25
CA HIS A 26 -27.38 16.26 -11.69
C HIS A 26 -26.18 16.88 -12.41
N ASP A 27 -25.03 16.19 -12.44
CA ASP A 27 -23.80 16.63 -13.09
C ASP A 27 -23.45 18.10 -12.77
N THR A 28 -23.49 18.46 -11.49
CA THR A 28 -23.27 19.85 -11.08
C THR A 28 -21.81 20.25 -11.27
N PRO A 29 -21.51 21.56 -11.50
CA PRO A 29 -20.12 22.02 -11.55
C PRO A 29 -19.31 21.68 -10.29
N ASN A 30 -19.97 21.67 -9.13
CA ASN A 30 -19.37 21.29 -7.85
C ASN A 30 -18.98 19.80 -7.84
N PHE A 31 -19.88 18.93 -8.32
CA PHE A 31 -19.59 17.51 -8.47
C PHE A 31 -18.39 17.27 -9.39
N ARG A 32 -18.35 17.88 -10.58
CA ARG A 32 -17.21 17.75 -11.51
C ARG A 32 -15.89 18.24 -10.88
N ALA A 33 -15.92 19.34 -10.11
CA ALA A 33 -14.75 19.84 -9.41
C ALA A 33 -14.26 18.88 -8.31
N ASN A 34 -15.17 18.29 -7.54
CA ASN A 34 -14.86 17.32 -6.50
C ASN A 34 -14.29 16.01 -7.07
N VAL A 35 -14.84 15.50 -8.18
CA VAL A 35 -14.29 14.34 -8.89
C VAL A 35 -12.83 14.59 -9.27
N LYS A 36 -12.54 15.71 -9.93
CA LYS A 36 -11.17 16.05 -10.33
C LYS A 36 -10.23 16.17 -9.14
N LYS A 37 -10.66 16.84 -8.06
CA LYS A 37 -9.87 16.97 -6.83
C LYS A 37 -9.57 15.60 -6.22
N PHE A 38 -10.55 14.70 -6.20
CA PHE A 38 -10.38 13.35 -5.68
C PHE A 38 -9.39 12.54 -6.53
N GLU A 39 -9.46 12.64 -7.85
CA GLU A 39 -8.50 12.01 -8.76
C GLU A 39 -7.06 12.48 -8.49
N GLU A 40 -6.86 13.79 -8.31
CA GLU A 40 -5.57 14.36 -7.94
C GLU A 40 -5.09 13.80 -6.59
N GLN A 41 -5.96 13.70 -5.59
CA GLN A 41 -5.63 13.12 -4.28
C GLN A 41 -5.20 11.65 -4.37
N ILE A 42 -5.87 10.86 -5.22
CA ILE A 42 -5.50 9.46 -5.44
C ILE A 42 -4.13 9.35 -6.11
N ASP A 43 -3.82 10.20 -7.10
CA ASP A 43 -2.50 10.19 -7.75
C ASP A 43 -1.37 10.56 -6.76
N HIS A 44 -1.63 11.45 -5.81
CA HIS A 44 -0.67 11.75 -4.72
C HIS A 44 -0.53 10.59 -3.74
N PHE A 45 -1.66 9.98 -3.36
CA PHE A 45 -1.68 8.83 -2.44
C PHE A 45 -0.92 7.64 -3.03
N GLU A 46 -1.09 7.34 -4.32
CA GLU A 46 -0.35 6.28 -5.01
C GLU A 46 1.16 6.51 -4.95
N LYS A 47 1.62 7.72 -5.28
CA LYS A 47 3.06 8.05 -5.24
C LYS A 47 3.64 7.91 -3.83
N TRP A 48 2.89 8.37 -2.83
CA TRP A 48 3.27 8.21 -1.43
C TRP A 48 3.33 6.73 -1.03
N LEU A 49 2.34 5.94 -1.42
CA LEU A 49 2.27 4.51 -1.10
C LEU A 49 3.41 3.72 -1.76
N ASP A 50 3.75 4.01 -3.01
CA ASP A 50 4.89 3.40 -3.72
C ASP A 50 6.23 3.77 -3.07
N ALA A 51 6.41 5.03 -2.65
CA ALA A 51 7.60 5.45 -1.92
C ALA A 51 7.73 4.75 -0.56
N LEU A 52 6.61 4.64 0.18
CA LEU A 52 6.56 3.94 1.46
C LEU A 52 6.87 2.44 1.28
N PHE A 53 6.27 1.80 0.28
CA PHE A 53 6.54 0.39 -0.06
C PHE A 53 8.03 0.15 -0.32
N LYS A 54 8.66 0.99 -1.14
CA LYS A 54 10.09 0.90 -1.44
C LYS A 54 10.95 1.07 -0.18
N ALA A 55 10.60 2.02 0.69
CA ALA A 55 11.31 2.26 1.94
C ALA A 55 11.22 1.04 2.90
N ILE A 56 10.03 0.47 3.07
CA ILE A 56 9.82 -0.72 3.91
C ILE A 56 10.55 -1.94 3.34
N LYS A 57 10.50 -2.12 2.02
CA LYS A 57 11.21 -3.20 1.34
C LYS A 57 12.71 -3.11 1.55
N SER A 58 13.29 -1.91 1.35
CA SER A 58 14.71 -1.67 1.60
C SER A 58 15.09 -1.92 3.06
N TYR A 59 14.26 -1.47 4.01
CA TYR A 59 14.46 -1.77 5.44
C TYR A 59 14.46 -3.27 5.72
N SER A 60 13.57 -4.04 5.08
CA SER A 60 13.47 -5.49 5.24
C SER A 60 14.72 -6.19 4.71
N GLU A 61 15.21 -5.78 3.54
CA GLU A 61 16.45 -6.30 2.94
C GLU A 61 17.68 -6.03 3.82
N GLU A 62 17.83 -4.82 4.36
CA GLU A 62 18.91 -4.49 5.30
C GLU A 62 18.78 -5.25 6.63
N SER A 63 17.55 -5.46 7.12
CA SER A 63 17.29 -6.25 8.32
C SER A 63 17.69 -7.72 8.16
N ILE A 64 17.52 -8.30 6.96
CA ILE A 64 17.98 -9.66 6.64
C ILE A 64 19.51 -9.74 6.74
N LYS A 65 20.24 -8.80 6.13
CA LYS A 65 21.70 -8.75 6.21
C LYS A 65 22.20 -8.61 7.65
N LEU A 66 21.52 -7.78 8.45
CA LEU A 66 21.83 -7.62 9.88
C LEU A 66 21.60 -8.93 10.65
N ASN A 67 20.54 -9.67 10.34
CA ASN A 67 20.26 -10.97 10.96
C ASN A 67 21.33 -12.00 10.61
N GLU A 68 21.80 -12.04 9.36
CA GLU A 68 22.90 -12.91 8.94
C GLU A 68 24.21 -12.57 9.66
N ALA A 69 24.55 -11.28 9.77
CA ALA A 69 25.72 -10.83 10.52
C ALA A 69 25.62 -11.21 12.02
N SER A 70 24.43 -11.06 12.62
CA SER A 70 24.18 -11.44 14.01
C SER A 70 24.33 -12.94 14.23
N ASN A 71 23.81 -13.77 13.31
CA ASN A 71 23.96 -15.22 13.37
C ASN A 71 25.44 -15.64 13.24
N ASN A 72 26.18 -15.03 12.32
CA ASN A 72 27.60 -15.30 12.14
C ASN A 72 28.41 -14.92 13.39
N LEU A 73 28.08 -13.80 14.03
CA LEU A 73 28.70 -13.38 15.29
C LEU A 73 28.39 -14.36 16.43
N ALA A 74 27.14 -14.80 16.57
CA ALA A 74 26.75 -15.77 17.59
C ALA A 74 27.50 -17.11 17.43
N LYS A 75 27.66 -17.59 16.19
CA LYS A 75 28.45 -18.79 15.89
C LYS A 75 29.91 -18.64 16.29
N LYS A 76 30.52 -17.48 16.02
CA LYS A 76 31.92 -17.20 16.41
C LYS A 76 32.11 -17.04 17.92
N ALA A 77 31.09 -16.52 18.61
CA ALA A 77 31.11 -16.41 20.07
C ALA A 77 30.95 -17.76 20.78
N THR A 78 30.46 -18.80 20.08
CA THR A 78 30.34 -20.14 20.65
C THR A 78 31.73 -20.79 20.68
N LEU A 79 32.39 -20.75 21.84
CA LEU A 79 33.68 -21.40 22.06
C LEU A 79 33.51 -22.91 22.16
N ILE A 80 34.23 -23.69 21.33
CA ILE A 80 34.32 -25.14 21.48
C ILE A 80 35.27 -25.43 22.65
N PRO A 81 34.83 -26.16 23.70
CA PRO A 81 35.71 -26.54 24.79
C PRO A 81 36.89 -27.37 24.27
N SER A 82 38.11 -26.90 24.54
CA SER A 82 39.34 -27.65 24.32
C SER A 82 40.01 -27.89 25.67
N GLU A 83 40.52 -29.11 25.88
CA GLU A 83 41.24 -29.51 27.10
C GLU A 83 42.53 -28.67 27.30
N GLU A 84 43.07 -28.06 26.23
CA GLU A 84 44.29 -27.21 26.24
C GLU A 84 43.97 -25.70 26.14
N SER A 85 42.78 -25.26 26.56
CA SER A 85 42.41 -23.84 26.46
C SER A 85 43.13 -22.96 27.49
N LEU A 86 43.76 -21.88 27.03
CA LEU A 86 44.29 -20.80 27.88
C LEU A 86 43.19 -19.97 28.57
N LEU A 87 41.94 -20.14 28.15
CA LEU A 87 40.80 -19.37 28.66
C LEU A 87 40.11 -20.12 29.80
N ASP A 88 39.77 -19.39 30.87
CA ASP A 88 39.02 -19.96 31.99
C ASP A 88 37.68 -20.54 31.52
N ARG A 89 37.48 -21.83 31.79
CA ARG A 89 36.32 -22.58 31.33
C ARG A 89 35.03 -22.11 32.01
N ASP A 90 35.09 -21.81 33.31
CA ASP A 90 33.87 -21.59 34.08
C ASP A 90 33.32 -20.17 33.88
N PHE A 91 34.18 -19.16 33.72
CA PHE A 91 33.76 -17.80 33.41
C PHE A 91 33.66 -17.53 31.91
N THR A 92 34.73 -17.74 31.14
CA THR A 92 34.81 -17.26 29.74
C THR A 92 33.88 -18.02 28.81
N HIS A 93 33.82 -19.35 28.92
CA HIS A 93 32.88 -20.13 28.10
C HIS A 93 31.43 -19.85 28.49
N THR A 94 31.14 -19.68 29.79
CA THR A 94 29.79 -19.34 30.26
C THR A 94 29.35 -17.97 29.76
N ALA A 95 30.20 -16.95 29.87
CA ALA A 95 29.91 -15.61 29.38
C ALA A 95 29.72 -15.58 27.86
N ALA A 96 30.59 -16.27 27.12
CA ALA A 96 30.50 -16.37 25.67
C ALA A 96 29.23 -17.11 25.21
N ARG A 97 28.85 -18.18 25.92
CA ARG A 97 27.59 -18.90 25.68
C ARG A 97 26.37 -18.02 25.95
N ILE A 98 26.31 -17.32 27.08
CA ILE A 98 25.21 -16.41 27.40
C ILE A 98 25.08 -15.33 26.32
N PHE A 99 26.20 -14.74 25.89
CA PHE A 99 26.19 -13.77 24.80
C PHE A 99 25.66 -14.35 23.50
N ALA A 100 26.11 -15.54 23.12
CA ALA A 100 25.62 -16.25 21.93
C ALA A 100 24.11 -16.54 22.02
N ASP A 101 23.63 -17.05 23.16
CA ASP A 101 22.21 -17.37 23.41
C ASP A 101 21.31 -16.11 23.31
N ILE A 102 21.75 -15.00 23.91
CA ILE A 102 21.05 -13.70 23.83
C ILE A 102 20.99 -13.21 22.39
N LEU A 103 22.11 -13.27 21.67
CA LEU A 103 22.19 -12.82 20.29
C LEU A 103 21.35 -13.71 19.36
N GLN A 104 21.34 -15.03 19.59
CA GLN A 104 20.51 -15.99 18.87
C GLN A 104 19.02 -15.70 19.04
N THR A 105 18.60 -15.53 20.30
CA THR A 105 17.21 -15.18 20.64
C THR A 105 16.81 -13.85 20.00
N THR A 106 17.68 -12.85 20.06
CA THR A 106 17.42 -11.51 19.51
C THR A 106 17.23 -11.55 18.00
N TYR A 107 18.11 -12.25 17.26
CA TYR A 107 17.94 -12.33 15.80
C TYR A 107 16.71 -13.16 15.42
N ALA A 108 16.34 -14.20 16.19
CA ALA A 108 15.14 -15.00 15.90
C ALA A 108 13.86 -14.14 15.94
N PHE A 109 13.73 -13.25 16.92
CA PHE A 109 12.63 -12.28 16.97
C PHE A 109 12.69 -11.28 15.82
N LYS A 110 13.87 -10.78 15.46
CA LYS A 110 14.04 -9.88 14.31
C LYS A 110 13.72 -10.55 12.97
N ALA A 111 14.07 -11.82 12.80
CA ALA A 111 13.72 -12.60 11.60
C ALA A 111 12.20 -12.77 11.48
N LYS A 112 11.52 -13.07 12.60
CA LYS A 112 10.06 -13.09 12.64
C LYS A 112 9.46 -11.74 12.26
N LEU A 113 10.01 -10.63 12.78
CA LEU A 113 9.55 -9.29 12.43
C LEU A 113 9.66 -9.02 10.92
N VAL A 114 10.76 -9.41 10.27
CA VAL A 114 10.92 -9.27 8.81
C VAL A 114 9.85 -10.06 8.06
N ASN A 115 9.58 -11.30 8.46
CA ASN A 115 8.51 -12.10 7.86
C ASN A 115 7.12 -11.46 8.08
N ASP A 116 6.86 -10.96 9.29
CA ASP A 116 5.62 -10.26 9.62
C ASP A 116 5.46 -8.99 8.76
N ILE A 117 6.54 -8.25 8.48
CA ILE A 117 6.52 -7.09 7.58
C ILE A 117 6.17 -7.50 6.15
N ASP A 118 6.76 -8.58 5.64
CA ASP A 118 6.45 -9.06 4.30
C ASP A 118 4.98 -9.48 4.18
N GLU A 119 4.53 -10.37 5.07
CA GLU A 119 3.19 -10.96 5.01
C GLU A 119 2.07 -9.98 5.37
N LYS A 120 2.27 -9.14 6.40
CA LYS A 120 1.19 -8.29 6.95
C LYS A 120 1.20 -6.87 6.43
N LEU A 121 2.25 -6.45 5.72
CA LEU A 121 2.38 -5.08 5.22
C LEU A 121 2.70 -5.03 3.73
N LEU A 122 3.81 -5.62 3.28
CA LEU A 122 4.23 -5.53 1.87
C LEU A 122 3.27 -6.25 0.93
N GLN A 123 2.81 -7.45 1.27
CA GLN A 123 1.85 -8.19 0.44
C GLN A 123 0.48 -7.50 0.34
N PRO A 124 -0.16 -7.05 1.44
CA PRO A 124 -1.39 -6.26 1.36
C PRO A 124 -1.25 -4.97 0.53
N ILE A 125 -0.14 -4.22 0.69
CA ILE A 125 0.10 -3.03 -0.13
C ILE A 125 0.23 -3.40 -1.61
N THR A 126 0.94 -4.48 -1.92
CA THR A 126 1.09 -4.98 -3.30
C THR A 126 -0.27 -5.40 -3.89
N HIS A 127 -1.10 -6.09 -3.11
CA HIS A 127 -2.44 -6.48 -3.51
C HIS A 127 -3.31 -5.25 -3.82
N PHE A 128 -3.31 -4.26 -2.92
CA PHE A 128 -4.07 -3.02 -3.08
C PHE A 128 -3.68 -2.26 -4.34
N ILE A 129 -2.38 -2.11 -4.62
CA ILE A 129 -1.89 -1.41 -5.82
C ILE A 129 -2.30 -2.16 -7.10
N ARG A 130 -2.21 -3.50 -7.10
CA ARG A 130 -2.44 -4.31 -8.31
C ARG A 130 -3.91 -4.51 -8.64
N ASN A 131 -4.77 -4.54 -7.62
CA ASN A 131 -6.18 -4.85 -7.76
C ASN A 131 -7.03 -3.58 -7.59
N ASP A 132 -7.14 -3.07 -6.36
CA ASP A 132 -8.06 -1.99 -6.01
C ASP A 132 -7.74 -0.69 -6.78
N LEU A 133 -6.47 -0.29 -6.78
CA LEU A 133 -6.06 0.95 -7.45
C LEU A 133 -6.14 0.83 -8.97
N LYS A 134 -5.90 -0.37 -9.51
CA LYS A 134 -6.04 -0.64 -10.94
C LYS A 134 -7.51 -0.57 -11.35
N GLU A 135 -8.39 -1.22 -10.61
CA GLU A 135 -9.85 -1.18 -10.82
C GLU A 135 -10.37 0.26 -10.78
N PHE A 136 -9.94 1.04 -9.78
CA PHE A 136 -10.28 2.47 -9.69
C PHE A 136 -9.85 3.25 -10.93
N LYS A 137 -8.62 3.06 -11.43
CA LYS A 137 -8.12 3.73 -12.63
C LYS A 137 -8.89 3.33 -13.90
N GLU A 138 -9.33 2.08 -13.99
CA GLU A 138 -10.18 1.60 -15.08
C GLU A 138 -11.56 2.24 -15.04
N ALA A 139 -12.17 2.31 -13.85
CA ALA A 139 -13.43 3.02 -13.63
C ALA A 139 -13.32 4.51 -13.99
N ARG A 140 -12.23 5.19 -13.59
CA ARG A 140 -11.94 6.59 -13.99
C ARG A 140 -11.91 6.76 -15.50
N ARG A 141 -11.14 5.93 -16.21
CA ARG A 141 -11.06 5.97 -17.69
C ARG A 141 -12.42 5.71 -18.34
N SER A 142 -13.22 4.81 -17.77
CA SER A 142 -14.58 4.54 -18.27
C SER A 142 -15.48 5.75 -18.08
N TYR A 143 -15.42 6.40 -16.91
CA TYR A 143 -16.16 7.60 -16.61
C TYR A 143 -15.82 8.74 -17.58
N GLU A 144 -14.53 9.04 -17.80
CA GLU A 144 -14.07 10.06 -18.75
C GLU A 144 -14.61 9.83 -20.17
N ARG A 145 -14.57 8.59 -20.67
CA ARG A 145 -15.10 8.25 -22.01
C ARG A 145 -16.61 8.44 -22.11
N ILE A 146 -17.35 8.07 -21.07
CA ILE A 146 -18.81 8.23 -21.05
C ILE A 146 -19.15 9.72 -21.00
N LEU A 147 -18.41 10.50 -20.20
CA LEU A 147 -18.58 11.94 -20.08
C LEU A 147 -18.31 12.65 -21.41
N GLU A 148 -17.21 12.31 -22.09
CA GLU A 148 -16.88 12.87 -23.41
C GLU A 148 -17.98 12.55 -24.44
N ARG A 149 -18.48 11.30 -24.44
CA ARG A 149 -19.60 10.91 -25.30
C ARG A 149 -20.86 11.71 -24.99
N TYR A 150 -21.20 11.88 -23.72
CA TYR A 150 -22.34 12.68 -23.28
C TYR A 150 -22.21 14.15 -23.74
N ASP A 151 -21.08 14.80 -23.46
CA ASP A 151 -20.82 16.19 -23.84
C ASP A 151 -20.89 16.35 -25.38
N SER A 152 -20.37 15.37 -26.15
CA SER A 152 -20.47 15.37 -27.61
C SER A 152 -21.91 15.24 -28.14
N MET A 153 -22.75 14.42 -27.49
CA MET A 153 -24.16 14.26 -27.84
C MET A 153 -24.96 15.51 -27.49
N LEU A 154 -24.68 16.13 -26.34
CA LEU A 154 -25.30 17.36 -25.91
C LEU A 154 -24.97 18.53 -26.85
N ALA A 155 -23.71 18.64 -27.29
CA ALA A 155 -23.30 19.65 -28.27
C ALA A 155 -24.02 19.46 -29.63
N LYS A 156 -24.19 18.21 -30.09
CA LYS A 156 -24.96 17.89 -31.31
C LYS A 156 -26.44 18.21 -31.15
N TYR A 157 -27.02 17.94 -29.98
CA TYR A 157 -28.42 18.24 -29.69
C TYR A 157 -28.68 19.76 -29.66
N THR A 158 -27.83 20.52 -28.95
CA THR A 158 -27.97 21.97 -28.79
C THR A 158 -27.71 22.77 -30.08
N SER A 159 -26.91 22.23 -31.00
CA SER A 159 -26.67 22.82 -32.33
C SER A 159 -27.79 22.58 -33.35
N GLN A 160 -28.86 21.85 -33.00
CA GLN A 160 -30.00 21.65 -33.90
C GLN A 160 -30.88 22.91 -34.01
N SER A 161 -31.37 23.17 -35.21
CA SER A 161 -32.38 24.21 -35.45
C SER A 161 -33.71 23.85 -34.80
N LYS A 162 -34.40 24.86 -34.23
CA LYS A 162 -35.74 24.72 -33.61
C LYS A 162 -36.82 24.17 -34.56
N ASN A 163 -36.56 24.16 -35.86
CA ASN A 163 -37.51 23.73 -36.90
C ASN A 163 -37.29 22.28 -37.39
N LYS A 164 -36.30 21.54 -36.86
CA LYS A 164 -36.07 20.13 -37.23
C LYS A 164 -36.81 19.20 -36.27
N GLU A 165 -37.55 18.22 -36.82
CA GLU A 165 -38.27 17.23 -36.03
C GLU A 165 -37.32 16.35 -35.21
N ALA A 166 -37.74 15.99 -33.99
CA ALA A 166 -36.99 15.16 -33.04
C ALA A 166 -36.65 13.75 -33.56
N SER A 167 -37.25 13.32 -34.68
CA SER A 167 -37.00 12.01 -35.31
C SER A 167 -35.59 11.88 -35.90
N ALA A 168 -34.86 12.98 -36.13
CA ALA A 168 -33.49 12.96 -36.65
C ALA A 168 -32.45 12.35 -35.67
N LEU A 169 -32.82 12.11 -34.42
CA LEU A 169 -31.96 11.50 -33.39
C LEU A 169 -32.02 9.97 -33.34
N ARG A 170 -32.96 9.32 -34.05
CA ARG A 170 -33.18 7.86 -33.97
C ARG A 170 -32.43 7.03 -35.03
N GLU A 171 -31.89 7.64 -36.07
CA GLU A 171 -31.34 6.92 -37.23
C GLU A 171 -29.80 6.90 -37.31
N VAL A 172 -29.06 7.34 -36.28
CA VAL A 172 -27.57 7.32 -36.29
C VAL A 172 -26.99 6.62 -35.08
#